data_AF-W4CLY3-F1
#
_entry.id   AF-W4CLY3-F1
#
_cell.length_a   1.000
_cell.length_b   1.000
_cell.length_c   1.000
_cell.angle_alpha   90.00
_cell.angle_beta   90.00
_cell.angle_gamma   90.00
#
_symmetry.space_group_name_H-M   'P 1'
#
loop_
_entity.id
_entity.type
_entity.pdbx_description
1 polymer ?
#
loop_
_entity_poly.entity_id
_entity_poly.type
_entity_poly.pdbx_seq_one_letter_code
_entity_poly.pdbx_strand_id
1 'polypeptide(L)'
;MSLLENLYYGKICPNEQICFNDPEYAQNSKLISERIHILQEKLSPEDFTVLEEVMDLNSLLISISSASAYTLGFRTGAAMLIEVLEHKTEPIQTKEKLIFEQIKSARREL
;
A
#
# COMPACT_ATOMS: atom_id res chain seq x y z
N MET A 1 -15.96 -2.92 16.86
CA MET A 1 -16.34 -2.65 15.46
C MET A 1 -15.59 -3.59 14.56
N SER A 2 -16.28 -4.15 13.56
CA SER A 2 -15.73 -5.03 12.54
C SER A 2 -14.92 -4.24 11.50
N LEU A 3 -14.13 -4.96 10.68
CA LEU A 3 -13.40 -4.38 9.55
C LEU A 3 -14.35 -3.65 8.57
N LEU A 4 -15.52 -4.23 8.29
CA LEU A 4 -16.50 -3.66 7.37
C LEU A 4 -17.14 -2.39 7.93
N GLU A 5 -17.42 -2.35 9.23
CA GLU A 5 -17.88 -1.12 9.89
C GLU A 5 -16.80 -0.04 9.85
N ASN A 6 -15.54 -0.39 10.11
CA ASN A 6 -14.43 0.57 10.00
C ASN A 6 -14.26 1.08 8.57
N LEU A 7 -14.44 0.24 7.55
CA LEU A 7 -14.43 0.66 6.16
C LEU A 7 -15.61 1.60 5.85
N TYR A 8 -16.83 1.23 6.27
CA TYR A 8 -18.04 2.02 6.04
C TYR A 8 -17.95 3.42 6.66
N TYR A 9 -17.38 3.53 7.86
CA TYR A 9 -17.18 4.81 8.54
C TYR A 9 -15.88 5.53 8.14
N GLY A 10 -15.14 5.05 7.13
CA GLY A 10 -13.91 5.71 6.66
C GLY A 10 -12.76 5.71 7.67
N LYS A 11 -12.74 4.75 8.61
CA LYS A 11 -11.70 4.64 9.65
C LYS A 11 -10.43 3.92 9.17
N ILE A 12 -10.42 3.47 7.92
CA ILE A 12 -9.29 2.78 7.30
C ILE A 12 -8.63 3.76 6.33
N CYS A 13 -7.71 4.57 6.85
CA CYS A 13 -6.91 5.51 6.07
C CYS A 13 -5.41 5.23 6.30
N PRO A 14 -4.83 4.21 5.63
CA PRO A 14 -3.42 3.86 5.83
C PRO A 14 -2.49 5.04 5.53
N ASN A 15 -2.82 5.84 4.52
CA ASN A 15 -2.05 7.01 4.12
C ASN A 15 -1.96 8.07 5.23
N GLU A 16 -3.06 8.33 5.94
CA GLU A 16 -3.08 9.33 7.03
C GLU A 16 -2.20 8.87 8.20
N GLN A 17 -2.26 7.59 8.57
CA GLN A 17 -1.47 7.06 9.68
C GLN A 17 0.04 7.07 9.39
N ILE A 18 0.43 6.85 8.13
CA ILE A 18 1.83 6.89 7.69
C ILE A 18 2.35 8.33 7.76
N CYS A 19 1.62 9.30 7.19
CA CYS A 19 2.06 10.69 7.15
C CYS A 19 2.17 11.35 8.54
N PHE A 20 1.30 11.00 9.49
CA PHE A 20 1.32 11.64 10.82
C PHE A 20 2.50 11.23 11.71
N ASN A 21 3.04 10.03 11.52
CA ASN A 21 4.07 9.48 12.41
C ASN A 21 5.47 9.42 11.78
N ASP A 22 5.60 9.78 10.50
CA ASP A 22 6.86 9.73 9.79
C ASP A 22 7.67 11.04 9.98
N PRO A 23 8.82 11.01 10.67
CA PRO A 23 9.64 12.19 10.88
C PRO A 23 10.23 12.76 9.58
N GLU A 24 10.50 11.91 8.59
CA GLU A 24 11.01 12.31 7.28
C GLU A 24 9.93 13.07 6.50
N TYR A 25 8.68 12.59 6.55
CA TYR A 25 7.54 13.32 5.99
C TYR A 25 7.42 14.71 6.62
N ALA A 26 7.41 14.80 7.96
CA ALA A 26 7.30 16.08 8.67
C ALA A 26 8.44 17.05 8.34
N GLN A 27 9.68 16.54 8.27
CA GLN A 27 10.86 17.34 7.90
C GLN A 27 10.75 17.86 6.47
N ASN A 28 10.36 17.00 5.52
CA ASN A 28 10.21 17.38 4.12
C ASN A 28 9.07 18.38 3.91
N SER A 29 7.92 18.20 4.60
CA SER A 29 6.83 19.18 4.58
C SER A 29 7.29 20.56 5.05
N LYS A 30 8.07 20.62 6.13
CA LYS A 30 8.64 21.88 6.62
C LYS A 30 9.57 22.53 5.60
N LEU A 31 10.49 21.75 5.00
CA LEU A 31 11.40 22.24 3.97
C LEU A 31 10.65 22.78 2.75
N ILE A 32 9.59 22.10 2.32
CA ILE A 32 8.73 22.59 1.23
C ILE A 32 8.16 23.95 1.59
N SER A 33 7.54 24.10 2.77
CA SER A 33 6.98 25.39 3.22
C SER A 33 8.02 26.50 3.26
N GLU A 34 9.22 26.23 3.76
CA GLU A 34 10.32 27.20 3.77
C GLU A 34 10.72 27.63 2.35
N ARG A 35 10.77 26.69 1.39
CA ARG A 35 11.09 27.00 -0.01
C ARG A 35 9.98 27.81 -0.68
N ILE A 36 8.72 27.51 -0.41
CA ILE A 36 7.58 28.28 -0.93
C ILE A 36 7.62 29.72 -0.43
N HIS A 37 7.91 29.94 0.86
CA HIS A 37 8.06 31.30 1.40
C HIS A 37 9.19 32.07 0.69
N ILE A 38 10.34 31.43 0.46
CA ILE A 38 11.45 32.06 -0.27
C ILE A 38 11.03 32.41 -1.71
N LEU A 39 10.25 31.56 -2.37
CA LEU A 39 9.76 31.83 -3.73
C LEU A 39 8.73 32.96 -3.74
N GLN A 40 7.86 33.04 -2.74
CA GLN A 40 6.88 34.11 -2.59
C GLN A 40 7.54 35.49 -2.48
N GLU A 41 8.69 35.60 -1.81
CA GLU A 41 9.44 36.86 -1.71
C GLU A 41 10.20 37.24 -2.98
N LYS A 42 10.49 36.27 -3.86
CA LYS A 42 11.37 36.45 -5.03
C LYS A 42 10.63 36.60 -6.36
N LEU A 43 9.44 36.02 -6.45
CA LEU A 43 8.65 35.98 -7.67
C LEU A 43 7.69 37.17 -7.75
N SER A 44 7.29 37.53 -8.96
CA SER A 44 6.15 38.43 -9.15
C SER A 44 4.86 37.73 -8.68
N PRO A 45 3.81 38.48 -8.32
CA PRO A 45 2.51 37.88 -7.99
C PRO A 45 1.98 36.95 -9.09
N GLU A 46 2.16 37.34 -10.36
CA GLU A 46 1.76 36.55 -11.52
C GLU A 46 2.55 35.25 -11.64
N ASP A 47 3.88 35.30 -11.51
CA ASP A 47 4.72 34.09 -11.56
C ASP A 47 4.48 33.17 -10.37
N PHE A 48 4.19 33.74 -9.19
CA PHE A 48 3.83 32.95 -8.01
C PHE A 48 2.48 32.25 -8.17
N THR A 49 1.51 32.90 -8.82
CA THR A 49 0.21 32.28 -9.16
C THR A 49 0.42 31.06 -10.06
N VAL A 50 1.29 31.18 -11.08
CA VAL A 50 1.62 30.04 -11.96
C VAL A 50 2.28 28.90 -11.18
N LEU A 51 3.14 29.21 -10.19
CA LEU A 51 3.72 28.20 -9.31
C LEU A 51 2.65 27.47 -8.49
N GLU A 52 1.69 28.19 -7.91
CA GLU A 52 0.57 27.61 -7.16
C GLU A 52 -0.26 26.68 -8.06
N GLU A 53 -0.60 27.12 -9.28
CA GLU A 53 -1.33 26.29 -10.26
C GLU A 53 -0.58 24.98 -10.59
N VAL A 54 0.75 25.04 -10.76
CA VAL A 54 1.58 23.86 -11.00
C VAL A 54 1.56 22.91 -9.79
N MET A 55 1.63 23.45 -8.57
CA MET A 55 1.57 22.64 -7.34
C MET A 55 0.22 21.96 -7.17
N ASP A 56 -0.88 22.65 -7.49
CA ASP A 56 -2.23 22.10 -7.46
C ASP A 56 -2.40 20.97 -8.48
N LEU A 57 -1.94 21.18 -9.72
CA LEU A 57 -1.96 20.15 -10.76
C LEU A 57 -1.14 18.92 -10.35
N ASN A 58 0.04 19.13 -9.76
CA ASN A 58 0.86 18.03 -9.26
C ASN A 58 0.18 17.25 -8.12
N SER A 59 -0.48 17.97 -7.19
CA SER A 59 -1.24 17.36 -6.10
C SER A 59 -2.41 16.51 -6.63
N LEU A 60 -3.09 16.99 -7.67
CA LEU A 60 -4.13 16.23 -8.36
C LEU A 60 -3.59 14.96 -9.03
N LEU A 61 -2.45 15.05 -9.74
CA LEU A 61 -1.80 13.90 -10.36
C LEU A 61 -1.41 12.83 -9.31
N ILE A 62 -0.84 13.26 -8.18
CA ILE A 62 -0.50 12.37 -7.07
C ILE A 62 -1.76 11.69 -6.52
N SER A 63 -2.84 12.43 -6.35
CA SER A 63 -4.13 11.89 -5.88
C SER A 63 -4.68 10.82 -6.83
N ILE A 64 -4.71 11.09 -8.14
CA ILE A 64 -5.16 10.14 -9.17
C ILE A 64 -4.29 8.88 -9.19
N SER A 65 -2.97 9.06 -9.15
CA SER A 65 -2.02 7.94 -9.13
C SER A 65 -2.20 7.08 -7.88
N SER A 66 -2.33 7.72 -6.71
CA SER A 66 -2.53 7.05 -5.42
C SER A 66 -3.83 6.25 -5.39
N ALA A 67 -4.94 6.82 -5.87
CA ALA A 67 -6.23 6.12 -5.96
C ALA A 67 -6.16 4.90 -6.91
N SER A 68 -5.44 5.05 -8.03
CA SER A 68 -5.23 3.96 -9.00
C SER A 68 -4.38 2.84 -8.39
N ALA A 69 -3.26 3.19 -7.76
CA ALA A 69 -2.37 2.25 -7.08
C ALA A 69 -3.09 1.51 -5.95
N TYR A 70 -3.88 2.23 -5.14
CA TYR A 70 -4.70 1.65 -4.08
C TYR A 70 -5.68 0.60 -4.64
N THR A 71 -6.48 0.98 -5.65
CA THR A 71 -7.48 0.08 -6.24
C THR A 71 -6.84 -1.15 -6.88
N LEU A 72 -5.73 -0.96 -7.59
CA LEU A 72 -4.96 -2.05 -8.19
C LEU A 72 -4.39 -2.98 -7.10
N GLY A 73 -3.78 -2.42 -6.06
CA GLY A 73 -3.20 -3.18 -4.95
C GLY A 73 -4.21 -4.06 -4.23
N PHE A 74 -5.41 -3.53 -3.93
CA PHE A 74 -6.49 -4.32 -3.33
C PHE A 74 -6.95 -5.45 -4.25
N ARG A 75 -7.15 -5.17 -5.54
CA ARG A 75 -7.55 -6.18 -6.52
C ARG A 75 -6.50 -7.29 -6.63
N THR A 76 -5.22 -6.93 -6.72
CA THR A 76 -4.11 -7.88 -6.78
C THR A 76 -4.04 -8.72 -5.51
N GLY A 77 -4.11 -8.11 -4.32
CA GLY A 77 -4.09 -8.84 -3.05
C GLY A 77 -5.26 -9.82 -2.92
N ALA A 78 -6.46 -9.43 -3.35
CA ALA A 78 -7.63 -10.32 -3.36
C ALA A 78 -7.43 -11.50 -4.34
N ALA A 79 -6.91 -11.25 -5.54
CA ALA A 79 -6.62 -12.29 -6.52
C ALA A 79 -5.58 -13.29 -5.99
N MET A 80 -4.51 -12.80 -5.36
CA MET A 80 -3.50 -13.66 -4.71
C MET A 80 -4.11 -14.53 -3.60
N LEU A 81 -4.99 -13.97 -2.77
CA LEU A 81 -5.65 -14.73 -1.72
C LEU A 81 -6.55 -15.83 -2.29
N ILE A 82 -7.32 -15.52 -3.34
CA ILE A 82 -8.18 -16.50 -4.02
C ILE A 82 -7.32 -17.64 -4.58
N GLU A 83 -6.25 -17.33 -5.31
CA GLU A 83 -5.33 -18.32 -5.86
C GLU A 83 -4.78 -19.26 -4.77
N VAL A 84 -4.26 -18.71 -3.67
CA VAL A 84 -3.75 -19.50 -2.53
C VAL A 84 -4.83 -20.38 -1.89
N LEU A 85 -6.07 -19.88 -1.80
CA LEU A 85 -7.18 -20.62 -1.21
C LEU A 85 -7.73 -21.71 -2.14
N GLU A 86 -7.76 -21.47 -3.45
CA GLU A 86 -8.16 -22.46 -4.46
C GLU A 86 -7.17 -23.63 -4.51
N HIS A 87 -5.89 -23.39 -4.24
CA HIS A 87 -4.87 -24.43 -4.15
C HIS A 87 -4.75 -25.11 -2.77
N LYS A 88 -5.63 -24.82 -1.79
CA LYS A 88 -5.65 -25.55 -0.49
C LYS A 88 -5.99 -27.04 -0.60
N THR A 89 -6.53 -27.49 -1.73
CA THR A 89 -6.88 -28.89 -1.99
C THR A 89 -5.76 -29.70 -2.64
N GLU A 90 -4.68 -29.08 -3.13
CA GLU A 90 -3.45 -29.81 -3.37
C GLU A 90 -2.69 -29.90 -2.05
N PRO A 91 -2.62 -31.10 -1.42
CA PRO A 91 -1.75 -31.24 -0.27
C PRO A 91 -0.34 -30.88 -0.74
N ILE A 92 0.31 -29.95 -0.04
CA ILE A 92 1.76 -29.84 -0.11
C ILE A 92 2.28 -31.21 0.31
N GLN A 93 2.53 -32.09 -0.66
CA GLN A 93 3.29 -33.29 -0.47
C GLN A 93 4.73 -32.83 -0.34
N THR A 94 5.08 -32.31 0.83
CA THR A 94 6.49 -32.19 1.21
C THR A 94 7.07 -33.59 1.04
N LYS A 95 8.18 -33.74 0.32
CA LYS A 95 8.83 -35.05 0.04
C LYS A 95 8.97 -35.90 1.31
N GLU A 96 9.08 -35.27 2.47
CA GLU A 96 9.06 -35.90 3.80
C GLU A 96 7.82 -36.76 4.06
N LYS A 97 6.62 -36.29 3.71
CA LYS A 97 5.36 -37.03 3.93
C LYS A 97 5.29 -38.31 3.10
N LEU A 98 5.83 -38.27 1.87
CA LEU A 98 5.94 -39.43 0.99
C LEU A 98 6.93 -40.46 1.55
N ILE A 99 8.07 -40.00 2.08
CA ILE A 99 9.09 -40.85 2.70
C ILE A 99 8.55 -41.54 3.96
N PHE A 100 7.82 -40.83 4.82
CA PHE A 100 7.24 -41.41 6.03
C PHE A 100 6.19 -42.49 5.75
N GLU A 101 5.34 -42.29 4.73
CA GLU A 101 4.34 -43.31 4.34
C GLU A 101 5.01 -44.54 3.70
N GLN A 102 6.05 -44.35 2.88
CA GLN A 102 6.83 -45.45 2.31
C GLN A 102 7.53 -46.29 3.39
N ILE A 103 8.14 -45.65 4.39
CA ILE A 103 8.78 -46.35 5.53
C ILE A 103 7.75 -47.11 6.38
N LYS A 104 6.55 -46.53 6.59
CA LYS A 104 5.47 -47.15 7.36
C LYS A 104 4.80 -48.30 6.63
N SER A 105 4.78 -48.29 5.29
CA SER A 105 4.32 -49.41 4.46
C SER A 105 5.31 -50.58 4.55
N ALA A 106 6.60 -50.32 4.36
CA ALA A 106 7.65 -51.34 4.36
C ALA A 106 7.79 -52.08 5.71
N ARG A 107 7.47 -51.42 6.84
CA ARG A 107 7.48 -52.05 8.17
C ARG A 107 6.25 -52.91 8.49
N ARG A 108 5.17 -52.82 7.70
CA ARG A 108 3.95 -53.63 7.91
C ARG A 108 3.95 -54.94 7.13
N GLU A 109 4.92 -55.12 6.23
CA GLU A 109 5.10 -56.31 5.39
C GLU A 109 6.24 -57.24 5.88
N LEU A 110 6.81 -56.95 7.05
CA LEU A 110 7.81 -57.76 7.78
C LEU A 110 7.19 -58.31 9.07
#